data_AF-A0A842NX49-F1
#
_entry.id   AF-A0A842NX49-F1
#
_cell.length_a   1.000
_cell.length_b   1.000
_cell.length_c   1.000
_cell.angle_alpha   90.00
_cell.angle_beta   90.00
_cell.angle_gamma   90.00
#
_symmetry.space_group_name_H-M   'P 1'
#
loop_
_entity.id
_entity.type
_entity.pdbx_description
1 polymer ?
#
loop_
_entity_poly.entity_id
_entity_poly.type
_entity_poly.pdbx_seq_one_letter_code
_entity_poly.pdbx_strand_id
1 'polypeptide(L)'
;MKRSVAGILLLIVFLITFLSRAGISMQTDIFSYEAYFELRQIENINENGSPLFEDPLSYGGRSHLFPPIFYYLIALFGFLGTSLAAKLIPNLLSSFIIVTVYLMSFHITKNRLISIITAFFSGFIPIFFVTVNDISVYSLVILLMVSITYFMMKINNRFHLNMAILFMIVLILSHSSAFLLILGLLLYLLLLRVESLEVNKRELELILFASFFVIWFNFLLYKNAFLVHGPLIFWQNIPLQILTNFFFELNLIQVIYYIGIIPVVLGIYAIYYVLFKEKKRSVFLLVSMALIVLLLLWLKTIPFEVGLIFLSIVLTVLSGYSMKLIYSYFKKTKFSRSGKWVLLGIFILFCLSSVIPSVNLALNSVESVPSDYELEALDWLLNNTDNSSIILARVEEGYMINHFAKRKTVIDEDFLLITDAQQRYEDVQSVFSLHLKTEALRRLMKYDVDYIYFSGKFGDEEKLHYVDEDCFDMVFNKSVKIYKVGCTIQ
;
A
#
# COMPACT_ATOMS: atom_id res chain seq x y z
N MET A 1 20.11 24.69 -25.36
CA MET A 1 20.93 24.11 -24.27
C MET A 1 20.24 23.93 -22.91
N LYS A 2 19.44 24.87 -22.36
CA LYS A 2 18.90 24.72 -20.99
C LYS A 2 17.77 23.69 -20.78
N ARG A 3 17.06 23.27 -21.85
CA ARG A 3 15.97 22.27 -21.73
C ARG A 3 16.49 20.83 -21.65
N SER A 4 17.59 20.51 -22.35
CA SER A 4 18.16 19.16 -22.36
C SER A 4 18.70 18.75 -20.99
N VAL A 5 19.41 19.65 -20.29
CA VAL A 5 20.02 19.34 -18.98
C VAL A 5 19.00 18.91 -17.94
N ALA A 6 17.84 19.58 -17.87
CA ALA A 6 16.80 19.23 -16.89
C ALA A 6 16.17 17.86 -17.16
N GLY A 7 15.99 17.51 -18.44
CA GLY A 7 15.50 16.18 -18.83
C GLY A 7 16.50 15.07 -18.50
N ILE A 8 17.79 15.30 -18.75
CA ILE A 8 18.86 14.35 -18.39
C ILE A 8 18.91 14.14 -16.88
N LEU A 9 18.87 15.22 -16.09
CA LEU A 9 18.85 15.11 -14.62
C LEU A 9 17.62 14.36 -14.10
N LEU A 10 16.44 14.62 -14.68
CA LEU A 10 15.22 13.90 -14.31
C LEU A 10 15.34 12.40 -14.63
N LEU A 11 15.89 12.05 -15.80
CA LEU A 11 16.14 10.66 -16.17
C LEU A 11 17.14 9.99 -15.22
N ILE A 12 18.20 10.69 -14.81
CA ILE A 12 19.15 10.18 -13.81
C ILE A 12 18.44 9.92 -12.48
N VAL A 13 17.61 10.84 -11.99
CA VAL A 13 16.85 10.64 -10.74
C VAL A 13 15.93 9.43 -10.86
N PHE A 14 15.20 9.31 -11.98
CA PHE A 14 14.35 8.16 -12.26
C PHE A 14 15.13 6.84 -12.26
N LEU A 15 16.26 6.78 -12.97
CA LEU A 15 17.08 5.57 -13.06
C LEU A 15 17.67 5.19 -11.71
N ILE A 16 18.17 6.16 -10.92
CA ILE A 16 18.73 5.86 -9.60
C ILE A 16 17.65 5.28 -8.68
N THR A 17 16.45 5.87 -8.66
CA THR A 17 15.35 5.34 -7.82
C THR A 17 14.87 3.98 -8.32
N PHE A 18 14.71 3.79 -9.62
CA PHE A 18 14.29 2.50 -10.16
C PHE A 18 15.32 1.41 -9.86
N LEU A 19 16.60 1.68 -10.14
CA LEU A 19 17.68 0.72 -9.92
C LEU A 19 17.90 0.44 -8.43
N SER A 20 17.74 1.42 -7.53
CA SER A 20 17.86 1.16 -6.09
C SER A 20 16.74 0.25 -5.60
N ARG A 21 15.49 0.53 -5.98
CA ARG A 21 14.33 -0.29 -5.60
C ARG A 21 14.40 -1.69 -6.21
N ALA A 22 14.56 -1.78 -7.53
CA ALA A 22 14.65 -3.07 -8.22
C ALA A 22 15.88 -3.85 -7.74
N GLY A 23 17.02 -3.19 -7.55
CA GLY A 23 18.25 -3.84 -7.08
C GLY A 23 18.11 -4.44 -5.68
N ILE A 24 17.41 -3.77 -4.76
CA ILE A 24 17.11 -4.33 -3.43
C ILE A 24 16.09 -5.47 -3.57
N SER A 25 15.04 -5.30 -4.38
CA SER A 25 14.00 -6.33 -4.54
C SER A 25 14.54 -7.65 -5.11
N MET A 26 15.58 -7.58 -5.95
CA MET A 26 16.23 -8.74 -6.55
C MET A 26 17.30 -9.38 -5.64
N GLN A 27 17.50 -8.91 -4.41
CA GLN A 27 18.45 -9.55 -3.48
C GLN A 27 17.91 -10.87 -2.90
N THR A 28 16.60 -11.05 -2.93
CA THR A 28 15.91 -12.28 -2.53
C THR A 28 14.99 -12.69 -3.67
N ASP A 29 14.73 -13.99 -3.84
CA ASP A 29 13.73 -14.50 -4.77
C ASP A 29 12.33 -14.56 -4.14
N ILE A 30 12.25 -14.39 -2.82
CA ILE A 30 11.05 -14.51 -1.99
C ILE A 30 10.33 -13.14 -1.90
N PHE A 31 9.01 -13.15 -1.75
CA PHE A 31 8.18 -11.96 -1.54
C PHE A 31 7.76 -11.78 -0.07
N SER A 32 7.16 -10.64 0.27
CA SER A 32 6.41 -10.46 1.52
C SER A 32 5.25 -11.47 1.63
N TYR A 33 4.77 -11.73 2.86
CA TYR A 33 3.69 -12.68 3.12
C TYR A 33 2.40 -12.31 2.38
N GLU A 34 2.03 -11.03 2.39
CA GLU A 34 0.81 -10.52 1.75
C GLU A 34 0.82 -10.76 0.23
N ALA A 35 1.98 -10.52 -0.42
CA ALA A 35 2.18 -10.59 -1.87
C ALA A 35 1.81 -11.95 -2.50
N TYR A 36 1.78 -13.04 -1.72
CA TYR A 36 1.42 -14.35 -2.24
C TYR A 36 -0.06 -14.45 -2.63
N PHE A 37 -0.92 -13.59 -2.08
CA PHE A 37 -2.28 -13.44 -2.57
C PHE A 37 -2.27 -12.96 -4.02
N GLU A 38 -1.61 -11.84 -4.29
CA GLU A 38 -1.53 -11.21 -5.61
C GLU A 38 -0.81 -12.11 -6.61
N LEU A 39 0.24 -12.81 -6.18
CA LEU A 39 0.98 -13.74 -7.03
C LEU A 39 0.06 -14.85 -7.56
N ARG A 40 -0.76 -15.47 -6.69
CA ARG A 40 -1.76 -16.48 -7.11
C ARG A 40 -2.77 -15.90 -8.10
N GLN A 41 -3.19 -14.65 -7.92
CA GLN A 41 -4.11 -13.99 -8.86
C GLN A 41 -3.45 -13.83 -10.24
N ILE A 42 -2.19 -13.40 -10.28
CA ILE A 42 -1.45 -13.19 -11.53
C ILE A 42 -1.15 -14.52 -12.24
N GLU A 43 -0.78 -15.55 -11.49
CA GLU A 43 -0.57 -16.91 -12.02
C GLU A 43 -1.85 -17.47 -12.63
N ASN A 44 -2.98 -17.36 -11.92
CA ASN A 44 -4.27 -17.83 -12.44
C ASN A 44 -4.71 -17.07 -13.70
N ILE A 45 -4.41 -15.77 -13.82
CA ILE A 45 -4.65 -15.01 -15.05
C ILE A 45 -3.78 -15.53 -16.20
N ASN A 46 -2.50 -15.82 -15.95
CA ASN A 46 -1.60 -16.33 -16.97
C ASN A 46 -2.03 -17.72 -17.47
N GLU A 47 -2.54 -18.57 -16.59
CA GLU A 47 -2.97 -19.94 -16.91
C GLU A 47 -4.38 -19.98 -17.54
N ASN A 48 -5.34 -19.28 -16.93
CA ASN A 48 -6.77 -19.41 -17.24
C ASN A 48 -7.38 -18.16 -17.91
N GLY A 49 -6.65 -17.06 -18.00
CA GLY A 49 -7.12 -15.79 -18.57
C GLY A 49 -8.04 -14.98 -17.65
N SER A 50 -8.25 -15.42 -16.39
CA SER A 50 -9.10 -14.73 -15.42
C SER A 50 -8.53 -14.77 -13.99
N PRO A 51 -8.81 -13.77 -13.13
CA PRO A 51 -8.46 -13.83 -11.70
C PRO A 51 -9.17 -14.99 -10.98
N LEU A 52 -8.61 -15.41 -9.85
CA LEU A 52 -9.16 -16.42 -8.96
C LEU A 52 -10.21 -15.77 -8.05
N PHE A 53 -11.41 -15.53 -8.59
CA PHE A 53 -12.54 -15.01 -7.83
C PHE A 53 -13.15 -16.02 -6.86
N GLU A 54 -13.12 -17.31 -7.19
CA GLU A 54 -13.51 -18.39 -6.29
C GLU A 54 -12.24 -19.13 -5.88
N ASP A 55 -11.79 -18.94 -4.66
CA ASP A 55 -10.59 -19.57 -4.12
C ASP A 55 -10.97 -20.76 -3.23
N PRO A 56 -10.68 -22.01 -3.65
CA PRO A 56 -10.99 -23.20 -2.86
C PRO A 56 -10.07 -23.40 -1.64
N LEU A 57 -8.95 -22.67 -1.56
CA LEU A 57 -7.93 -22.85 -0.51
C LEU A 57 -8.16 -21.90 0.67
N SER A 58 -8.42 -20.63 0.38
CA SER A 58 -8.66 -19.59 1.38
C SER A 58 -9.96 -19.83 2.16
N TYR A 59 -9.89 -19.79 3.50
CA TYR A 59 -11.01 -20.06 4.43
C TYR A 59 -11.70 -21.42 4.24
N GLY A 60 -11.04 -22.39 3.57
CA GLY A 60 -11.62 -23.67 3.16
C GLY A 60 -12.51 -23.61 1.92
N GLY A 61 -12.56 -22.45 1.25
CA GLY A 61 -13.36 -22.16 0.06
C GLY A 61 -14.13 -20.85 0.22
N ARG A 62 -13.86 -19.85 -0.63
CA ARG A 62 -14.59 -18.57 -0.62
C ARG A 62 -14.56 -17.82 -1.95
N SER A 63 -15.36 -16.76 -2.02
CA SER A 63 -15.34 -15.80 -3.12
C SER A 63 -14.60 -14.51 -2.72
N HIS A 64 -13.67 -14.05 -3.55
CA HIS A 64 -12.99 -12.77 -3.40
C HIS A 64 -13.67 -11.65 -4.20
N LEU A 65 -13.60 -10.42 -3.67
CA LEU A 65 -14.08 -9.22 -4.35
C LEU A 65 -12.96 -8.18 -4.46
N PHE A 66 -12.39 -8.06 -5.65
CA PHE A 66 -11.40 -7.02 -5.94
C PHE A 66 -11.49 -6.53 -7.39
N PRO A 67 -11.06 -5.30 -7.69
CA PRO A 67 -10.90 -4.82 -9.07
C PRO A 67 -9.66 -5.47 -9.73
N PRO A 68 -9.75 -6.02 -10.95
CA PRO A 68 -8.71 -6.91 -11.46
C PRO A 68 -7.61 -6.24 -12.31
N ILE A 69 -7.72 -4.95 -12.64
CA ILE A 69 -6.84 -4.32 -13.65
C ILE A 69 -5.36 -4.41 -13.30
N PHE A 70 -5.01 -4.25 -12.02
CA PHE A 70 -3.61 -4.31 -11.60
C PHE A 70 -3.00 -5.70 -11.86
N TYR A 71 -3.73 -6.77 -11.55
CA TYR A 71 -3.27 -8.14 -11.78
C TYR A 71 -3.12 -8.44 -13.26
N TYR A 72 -4.07 -8.00 -14.10
CA TYR A 72 -3.93 -8.10 -15.55
C TYR A 72 -2.74 -7.32 -16.09
N LEU A 73 -2.43 -6.14 -15.52
CA LEU A 73 -1.27 -5.36 -15.93
C LEU A 73 0.03 -6.13 -15.67
N ILE A 74 0.19 -6.79 -14.53
CA ILE A 74 1.39 -7.58 -14.24
C ILE A 74 1.41 -8.86 -15.08
N ALA A 75 0.27 -9.56 -15.21
CA ALA A 75 0.13 -10.76 -16.02
C ALA A 75 0.49 -10.52 -17.50
N LEU A 76 0.20 -9.32 -18.05
CA LEU A 76 0.63 -8.93 -19.39
C LEU A 76 2.17 -9.00 -19.58
N PHE A 77 2.94 -8.81 -18.51
CA PHE A 77 4.40 -8.95 -18.49
C PHE A 77 4.88 -10.34 -18.07
N GLY A 78 3.98 -11.32 -17.94
CA GLY A 78 4.29 -12.70 -17.57
C GLY A 78 5.31 -13.40 -18.49
N PHE A 79 5.51 -12.91 -19.71
CA PHE A 79 6.56 -13.41 -20.62
C PHE A 79 8.00 -13.22 -20.09
N LEU A 80 8.19 -12.35 -19.09
CA LEU A 80 9.47 -12.17 -18.38
C LEU A 80 9.68 -13.21 -17.26
N GLY A 81 8.66 -14.03 -16.97
CA GLY A 81 8.54 -14.82 -15.75
C GLY A 81 7.72 -14.07 -14.69
N THR A 82 6.72 -14.74 -14.11
CA THR A 82 5.76 -14.15 -13.15
C THR A 82 6.45 -13.46 -11.98
N SER A 83 7.43 -14.13 -11.35
CA SER A 83 8.19 -13.57 -10.21
C SER A 83 8.97 -12.31 -10.61
N LEU A 84 9.68 -12.35 -11.74
CA LEU A 84 10.45 -11.20 -12.22
C LEU A 84 9.54 -10.01 -12.58
N ALA A 85 8.41 -10.27 -13.25
CA ALA A 85 7.42 -9.26 -13.59
C ALA A 85 6.80 -8.64 -12.34
N ALA A 86 6.44 -9.46 -11.36
CA ALA A 86 5.87 -9.04 -10.09
C ALA A 86 6.82 -8.15 -9.25
N LYS A 87 8.14 -8.31 -9.39
CA LYS A 87 9.13 -7.41 -8.75
C LYS A 87 9.43 -6.16 -9.57
N LEU A 88 9.58 -6.30 -10.89
CA LEU A 88 9.98 -5.18 -11.76
C LEU A 88 8.87 -4.18 -11.99
N ILE A 89 7.64 -4.64 -12.26
CA ILE A 89 6.55 -3.76 -12.71
C ILE A 89 6.08 -2.82 -11.60
N PRO A 90 5.77 -3.26 -10.36
CA PRO A 90 5.41 -2.35 -9.28
C PRO A 90 6.50 -1.32 -8.99
N ASN A 91 7.77 -1.74 -8.98
CA ASN A 91 8.90 -0.83 -8.74
C ASN A 91 9.11 0.18 -9.88
N LEU A 92 8.84 -0.22 -11.12
CA LEU A 92 8.84 0.67 -12.28
C LEU A 92 7.72 1.71 -12.18
N LEU A 93 6.50 1.28 -11.87
CA LEU A 93 5.34 2.17 -11.70
C LEU A 93 5.56 3.18 -10.57
N SER A 94 6.05 2.74 -9.42
CA SER A 94 6.43 3.61 -8.31
C SER A 94 7.50 4.63 -8.72
N SER A 95 8.47 4.24 -9.55
CA SER A 95 9.52 5.16 -10.04
C SER A 95 8.98 6.21 -11.02
N PHE A 96 7.93 5.90 -11.78
CA PHE A 96 7.29 6.88 -12.67
C PHE A 96 6.65 8.07 -11.93
N ILE A 97 6.36 7.93 -10.63
CA ILE A 97 5.86 9.03 -9.78
C ILE A 97 6.79 10.24 -9.82
N ILE A 98 8.11 10.02 -9.91
CA ILE A 98 9.14 11.06 -10.00
C ILE A 98 8.86 12.01 -11.18
N VAL A 99 8.48 11.45 -12.33
CA VAL A 99 8.20 12.23 -13.54
C VAL A 99 6.96 13.10 -13.32
N THR A 100 5.90 12.53 -12.76
CA THR A 100 4.66 13.27 -12.50
C THR A 100 4.85 14.35 -11.44
N VAL A 101 5.57 14.05 -10.34
CA VAL A 101 5.92 15.02 -9.30
C VAL A 101 6.78 16.15 -9.85
N TYR A 102 7.74 15.86 -10.74
CA TYR A 102 8.48 16.90 -11.46
C TYR A 102 7.55 17.82 -12.24
N LEU A 103 6.61 17.25 -13.01
CA LEU A 103 5.69 18.03 -13.83
C LEU A 103 4.76 18.91 -12.98
N MET A 104 4.26 18.39 -11.85
CA MET A 104 3.45 19.13 -10.88
C MET A 104 4.24 20.24 -10.21
N SER A 105 5.41 19.92 -9.65
CA SER A 105 6.28 20.89 -8.99
C SER A 105 6.72 21.98 -9.98
N PHE A 106 7.01 21.63 -11.24
CA PHE A 106 7.33 22.62 -12.27
C PHE A 106 6.13 23.51 -12.61
N HIS A 107 4.92 22.95 -12.66
CA HIS A 107 3.72 23.73 -12.90
C HIS A 107 3.50 24.77 -11.79
N ILE A 108 3.66 24.39 -10.54
CA ILE A 108 3.44 25.24 -9.35
C ILE A 108 4.58 26.25 -9.17
N THR A 109 5.83 25.77 -9.27
CA THR A 109 7.00 26.57 -8.93
C THR A 109 7.49 27.43 -10.09
N LYS A 110 7.32 26.96 -11.34
CA LYS A 110 7.99 27.50 -12.54
C LYS A 110 9.52 27.51 -12.43
N ASN A 111 10.10 26.73 -11.51
CA ASN A 111 11.53 26.66 -11.28
C ASN A 111 12.02 25.22 -11.45
N ARG A 112 12.83 24.99 -12.50
CA ARG A 112 13.32 23.65 -12.85
C ARG A 112 14.16 23.00 -11.76
N LEU A 113 15.04 23.76 -11.09
CA LEU A 113 15.92 23.23 -10.06
C LEU A 113 15.09 22.70 -8.88
N ILE A 114 14.15 23.52 -8.39
CA ILE A 114 13.25 23.14 -7.29
C ILE A 114 12.40 21.93 -7.70
N SER A 115 11.97 21.87 -8.96
CA SER A 115 11.17 20.75 -9.47
C SER A 115 11.97 19.44 -9.51
N ILE A 116 13.24 19.48 -9.93
CA ILE A 116 14.14 18.32 -9.91
C ILE A 116 14.40 17.86 -8.47
N ILE A 117 14.67 18.80 -7.55
CA ILE A 117 14.86 18.49 -6.12
C ILE A 117 13.58 17.84 -5.55
N THR A 118 12.40 18.38 -5.86
CA THR A 118 11.12 17.81 -5.41
C THR A 118 10.89 16.42 -5.98
N ALA A 119 11.25 16.18 -7.25
CA ALA A 119 11.15 14.88 -7.88
C ALA A 119 12.11 13.87 -7.25
N PHE A 120 13.33 14.30 -6.91
CA PHE A 120 14.27 13.48 -6.13
C PHE A 120 13.69 13.14 -4.76
N PHE A 121 13.06 14.11 -4.07
CA PHE A 121 12.41 13.85 -2.78
C PHE A 121 11.34 12.76 -2.90
N SER A 122 10.52 12.79 -3.96
CA SER A 122 9.50 11.75 -4.16
C SER A 122 10.05 10.36 -4.46
N GLY A 123 11.27 10.26 -5.00
CA GLY A 123 11.91 8.98 -5.28
C GLY A 123 12.51 8.30 -4.04
N PHE A 124 12.68 9.04 -2.94
CA PHE A 124 13.30 8.56 -1.70
C PHE A 124 12.42 8.87 -0.48
N ILE A 125 11.12 8.65 -0.63
CA ILE A 125 10.18 8.67 0.49
C ILE A 125 10.36 7.35 1.26
N PRO A 126 10.67 7.37 2.57
CA PRO A 126 10.98 6.16 3.33
C PRO A 126 9.88 5.09 3.29
N ILE A 127 8.61 5.44 3.50
CA ILE A 127 7.50 4.47 3.50
C ILE A 127 7.34 3.73 2.17
N PHE A 128 7.80 4.29 1.05
CA PHE A 128 7.75 3.59 -0.24
C PHE A 128 8.72 2.43 -0.29
N PHE A 129 9.79 2.45 0.50
CA PHE A 129 10.81 1.41 0.48
C PHE A 129 10.38 0.16 1.28
N VAL A 130 9.35 0.26 2.11
CA VAL A 130 8.72 -0.91 2.76
C VAL A 130 8.11 -1.85 1.72
N THR A 131 7.51 -1.30 0.66
CA THR A 131 6.83 -2.06 -0.41
C THR A 131 7.75 -2.53 -1.54
N VAL A 132 9.07 -2.60 -1.33
CA VAL A 132 10.03 -2.96 -2.40
C VAL A 132 9.89 -4.42 -2.82
N ASN A 133 9.58 -5.30 -1.87
CA ASN A 133 9.38 -6.75 -2.07
C ASN A 133 7.91 -7.17 -2.10
N ASP A 134 7.01 -6.20 -2.20
CA ASP A 134 5.57 -6.42 -2.19
C ASP A 134 4.96 -6.23 -3.59
N ILE A 135 3.91 -6.97 -3.91
CA ILE A 135 3.15 -6.87 -5.17
C ILE A 135 2.02 -5.86 -4.97
N SER A 136 2.40 -4.65 -4.54
CA SER A 136 1.44 -3.66 -4.07
C SER A 136 0.66 -2.99 -5.20
N VAL A 137 -0.68 -3.14 -5.18
CA VAL A 137 -1.64 -2.42 -6.05
C VAL A 137 -1.43 -0.90 -5.96
N TYR A 138 -0.94 -0.42 -4.81
CA TYR A 138 -0.73 1.01 -4.56
C TYR A 138 0.30 1.64 -5.49
N SER A 139 1.26 0.88 -6.02
CA SER A 139 2.24 1.37 -7.01
C SER A 139 1.56 2.00 -8.24
N LEU A 140 0.51 1.38 -8.76
CA LEU A 140 -0.30 1.88 -9.87
C LEU A 140 -1.26 2.98 -9.42
N VAL A 141 -1.99 2.75 -8.34
CA VAL A 141 -3.01 3.67 -7.80
C VAL A 141 -2.43 5.05 -7.56
N ILE A 142 -1.28 5.12 -6.89
CA ILE A 142 -0.63 6.38 -6.56
C ILE A 142 -0.19 7.11 -7.83
N LEU A 143 0.46 6.40 -8.77
CA LEU A 143 0.88 6.97 -10.04
C LEU A 143 -0.31 7.60 -10.77
N LEU A 144 -1.46 6.89 -10.80
CA LEU A 144 -2.69 7.38 -11.40
C LEU A 144 -3.24 8.60 -10.65
N MET A 145 -3.35 8.55 -9.32
CA MET A 145 -3.89 9.65 -8.51
C MET A 145 -3.07 10.94 -8.64
N VAL A 146 -1.74 10.84 -8.57
CA VAL A 146 -0.83 11.98 -8.74
C VAL A 146 -0.94 12.53 -10.17
N SER A 147 -1.06 11.65 -11.17
CA SER A 147 -1.21 12.04 -12.58
C SER A 147 -2.57 12.70 -12.87
N ILE A 148 -3.66 12.18 -12.32
CA ILE A 148 -4.98 12.82 -12.39
C ILE A 148 -4.91 14.21 -11.76
N THR A 149 -4.32 14.32 -10.57
CA THR A 149 -4.14 15.61 -9.88
C THR A 149 -3.36 16.61 -10.73
N TYR A 150 -2.30 16.17 -11.42
CA TYR A 150 -1.57 17.00 -12.38
C TYR A 150 -2.45 17.46 -13.56
N PHE A 151 -3.22 16.54 -14.15
CA PHE A 151 -4.10 16.87 -15.27
C PHE A 151 -5.22 17.83 -14.87
N MET A 152 -5.74 17.70 -13.64
CA MET A 152 -6.69 18.64 -13.04
C MET A 152 -6.13 20.07 -12.95
N MET A 153 -4.85 20.24 -12.59
CA MET A 153 -4.21 21.57 -12.60
C MET A 153 -4.16 22.22 -13.99
N LYS A 154 -4.33 21.43 -15.06
CA LYS A 154 -4.27 21.86 -16.47
C LYS A 154 -5.55 21.60 -17.25
N ILE A 155 -6.69 21.48 -16.55
CA ILE A 155 -7.98 21.03 -17.12
C ILE A 155 -8.51 21.89 -18.28
N ASN A 156 -8.03 23.13 -18.43
CA ASN A 156 -8.39 24.00 -19.56
C ASN A 156 -8.02 23.41 -20.92
N ASN A 157 -7.01 22.54 -20.98
CA ASN A 157 -6.61 21.85 -22.20
C ASN A 157 -7.40 20.53 -22.35
N ARG A 158 -8.10 20.37 -23.48
CA ARG A 158 -8.92 19.18 -23.81
C ARG A 158 -8.14 17.86 -23.69
N PHE A 159 -6.87 17.85 -24.05
CA PHE A 159 -6.02 16.66 -23.89
C PHE A 159 -5.89 16.24 -22.43
N HIS A 160 -5.68 17.22 -21.52
CA HIS A 160 -5.49 16.93 -20.10
C HIS A 160 -6.81 16.48 -19.46
N LEU A 161 -7.94 17.07 -19.87
CA LEU A 161 -9.28 16.60 -19.48
C LEU A 161 -9.50 15.13 -19.87
N ASN A 162 -9.23 14.78 -21.14
CA ASN A 162 -9.41 13.40 -21.62
C ASN A 162 -8.48 12.42 -20.87
N MET A 163 -7.23 12.80 -20.62
CA MET A 163 -6.28 11.98 -19.86
C MET A 163 -6.70 11.82 -18.39
N ALA A 164 -7.24 12.87 -17.76
CA ALA A 164 -7.78 12.77 -16.41
C ALA A 164 -8.94 11.77 -16.33
N ILE A 165 -9.87 11.81 -17.30
CA ILE A 165 -11.00 10.87 -17.39
C ILE A 165 -10.49 9.43 -17.60
N LEU A 166 -9.57 9.22 -18.55
CA LEU A 166 -9.00 7.90 -18.81
C LEU A 166 -8.34 7.32 -17.57
N PHE A 167 -7.46 8.08 -16.92
CA PHE A 167 -6.73 7.60 -15.75
C PHE A 167 -7.65 7.39 -14.55
N MET A 168 -8.73 8.16 -14.44
CA MET A 168 -9.74 7.98 -13.41
C MET A 168 -10.53 6.69 -13.61
N ILE A 169 -10.89 6.34 -14.84
CA ILE A 169 -11.53 5.06 -15.15
C ILE A 169 -10.57 3.91 -14.79
N VAL A 170 -9.30 4.00 -15.19
CA VAL A 170 -8.29 2.99 -14.83
C VAL A 170 -8.14 2.88 -13.31
N LEU A 171 -8.10 4.01 -12.58
CA LEU A 171 -7.99 4.04 -11.13
C LEU A 171 -9.16 3.33 -10.44
N ILE A 172 -10.39 3.60 -10.88
CA ILE A 172 -11.62 2.98 -10.35
C ILE A 172 -11.62 1.47 -10.54
N LEU A 173 -11.15 1.04 -11.70
CA LEU A 173 -11.04 -0.37 -12.06
C LEU A 173 -9.79 -1.06 -11.46
N SER A 174 -8.89 -0.30 -10.83
CA SER A 174 -7.70 -0.82 -10.18
C SER A 174 -7.89 -0.98 -8.67
N HIS A 175 -8.53 -0.03 -7.98
CA HIS A 175 -8.67 -0.08 -6.53
C HIS A 175 -9.77 0.84 -5.97
N SER A 176 -10.34 0.48 -4.82
CA SER A 176 -11.38 1.25 -4.10
C SER A 176 -10.89 2.58 -3.52
N SER A 177 -9.57 2.75 -3.38
CA SER A 177 -8.94 4.02 -2.96
C SER A 177 -9.21 5.19 -3.90
N ALA A 178 -9.85 4.97 -5.06
CA ALA A 178 -10.47 6.03 -5.85
C ALA A 178 -11.37 6.97 -5.00
N PHE A 179 -12.00 6.46 -3.94
CA PHE A 179 -12.75 7.28 -2.98
C PHE A 179 -11.90 8.36 -2.31
N LEU A 180 -10.63 8.08 -2.00
CA LEU A 180 -9.71 9.05 -1.40
C LEU A 180 -9.51 10.26 -2.32
N LEU A 181 -9.34 10.01 -3.63
CA LEU A 181 -9.25 11.06 -4.62
C LEU A 181 -10.54 11.88 -4.67
N ILE A 182 -11.71 11.23 -4.71
CA ILE A 182 -13.01 11.91 -4.76
C ILE A 182 -13.23 12.80 -3.55
N LEU A 183 -13.03 12.28 -2.34
CA LEU A 183 -13.19 13.05 -1.12
C LEU A 183 -12.25 14.26 -1.09
N GLY A 184 -11.01 14.10 -1.56
CA GLY A 184 -10.06 15.20 -1.71
C GLY A 184 -10.47 16.24 -2.75
N LEU A 185 -11.09 15.82 -3.87
CA LEU A 185 -11.64 16.72 -4.90
C LEU A 185 -12.89 17.48 -4.41
N LEU A 186 -13.76 16.82 -3.65
CA LEU A 186 -14.94 17.44 -3.04
C LEU A 186 -14.53 18.46 -1.97
N LEU A 187 -13.57 18.11 -1.10
CA LEU A 187 -13.01 19.05 -0.13
C LEU A 187 -12.32 20.23 -0.83
N TYR A 188 -11.67 20.00 -1.96
CA TYR A 188 -11.11 21.09 -2.76
C TYR A 188 -12.19 22.07 -3.26
N LEU A 189 -13.31 21.57 -3.78
CA LEU A 189 -14.44 22.43 -4.19
C LEU A 189 -14.99 23.23 -2.99
N LEU A 190 -15.10 22.58 -1.83
CA LEU A 190 -15.50 23.25 -0.59
C LEU A 190 -14.53 24.38 -0.23
N LEU A 191 -13.21 24.12 -0.25
CA LEU A 191 -12.19 25.14 0.04
C LEU A 191 -12.24 26.30 -0.96
N LEU A 192 -12.40 26.04 -2.26
CA LEU A 192 -12.57 27.10 -3.24
C LEU A 192 -13.80 27.97 -2.95
N ARG A 193 -14.91 27.35 -2.53
CA ARG A 193 -16.15 28.07 -2.20
C ARG A 193 -15.99 28.93 -0.96
N VAL A 194 -15.41 28.39 0.12
CA VAL A 194 -15.12 29.12 1.36
C VAL A 194 -14.22 30.33 1.08
N GLU A 195 -13.22 30.14 0.22
CA GLU A 195 -12.26 31.18 -0.14
C GLU A 195 -12.74 32.15 -1.23
N SER A 196 -13.99 31.99 -1.69
CA SER A 196 -14.61 32.79 -2.76
C SER A 196 -13.81 32.80 -4.06
N LEU A 197 -13.14 31.68 -4.39
CA LEU A 197 -12.41 31.48 -5.63
C LEU A 197 -13.34 30.95 -6.72
N GLU A 198 -13.16 31.43 -7.96
CA GLU A 198 -13.96 30.97 -9.09
C GLU A 198 -13.69 29.50 -9.43
N VAL A 199 -14.75 28.70 -9.42
CA VAL A 199 -14.70 27.30 -9.84
C VAL A 199 -14.91 27.22 -11.35
N ASN A 200 -13.97 26.58 -12.03
CA ASN A 200 -14.06 26.30 -13.45
C ASN A 200 -15.18 25.28 -13.71
N LYS A 201 -16.10 25.59 -14.62
CA LYS A 201 -17.24 24.72 -14.95
C LYS A 201 -16.81 23.30 -15.35
N ARG A 202 -15.76 23.18 -16.17
CA ARG A 202 -15.24 21.86 -16.62
C ARG A 202 -14.70 21.02 -15.46
N GLU A 203 -14.12 21.68 -14.47
CA GLU A 203 -13.58 21.03 -13.29
C GLU A 203 -14.70 20.57 -12.37
N LEU A 204 -15.72 21.40 -12.16
CA LEU A 204 -16.92 21.04 -11.43
C LEU A 204 -17.63 19.84 -12.08
N GLU A 205 -17.86 19.88 -13.39
CA GLU A 205 -18.49 18.80 -14.15
C GLU A 205 -17.70 17.49 -14.03
N LEU A 206 -16.37 17.54 -14.20
CA LEU A 206 -15.53 16.35 -14.04
C LEU A 206 -15.59 15.80 -12.61
N ILE A 207 -15.50 16.65 -11.58
CA ILE A 207 -15.54 16.20 -10.18
C ILE A 207 -16.89 15.59 -9.83
N LEU A 208 -18.00 16.16 -10.31
CA LEU A 208 -19.33 15.61 -10.08
C LEU A 208 -19.52 14.29 -10.81
N PHE A 209 -19.11 14.21 -12.08
CA PHE A 209 -19.14 12.98 -12.86
C PHE A 209 -18.29 11.88 -12.21
N ALA A 210 -17.07 12.22 -11.81
CA ALA A 210 -16.14 11.34 -11.12
C ALA A 210 -16.73 10.81 -9.81
N SER A 211 -17.29 11.69 -8.98
CA SER A 211 -17.93 11.33 -7.72
C SER A 211 -19.05 10.33 -7.94
N PHE A 212 -19.96 10.62 -8.87
CA PHE A 212 -21.06 9.73 -9.21
C PHE A 212 -20.56 8.38 -9.71
N PHE A 213 -19.60 8.38 -10.63
CA PHE A 213 -19.09 7.16 -11.27
C PHE A 213 -18.33 6.27 -10.28
N VAL A 214 -17.50 6.84 -9.40
CA VAL A 214 -16.79 6.11 -8.33
C VAL A 214 -17.77 5.47 -7.36
N ILE A 215 -18.76 6.23 -6.88
CA ILE A 215 -19.79 5.72 -5.95
C ILE A 215 -20.57 4.58 -6.62
N TRP A 216 -21.07 4.82 -7.84
CA TRP A 216 -21.87 3.83 -8.56
C TRP A 216 -21.09 2.55 -8.86
N PHE A 217 -19.86 2.65 -9.38
CA PHE A 217 -19.04 1.49 -9.72
C PHE A 217 -18.68 0.66 -8.49
N ASN A 218 -18.20 1.31 -7.41
CA ASN A 218 -17.85 0.60 -6.19
C ASN A 218 -19.09 0.00 -5.51
N PHE A 219 -20.24 0.67 -5.55
CA PHE A 219 -21.49 0.09 -5.05
C PHE A 219 -21.86 -1.18 -5.82
N LEU A 220 -21.71 -1.19 -7.15
CA LEU A 220 -21.96 -2.39 -7.95
C LEU A 220 -21.00 -3.53 -7.63
N LEU A 221 -19.70 -3.24 -7.50
CA LEU A 221 -18.68 -4.24 -7.21
C LEU A 221 -18.86 -4.85 -5.81
N TYR A 222 -19.13 -4.02 -4.82
CA TYR A 222 -19.20 -4.42 -3.41
C TYR A 222 -20.63 -4.60 -2.87
N LYS A 223 -21.65 -4.67 -3.73
CA LYS A 223 -23.06 -4.80 -3.32
C LYS A 223 -23.29 -5.97 -2.36
N ASN A 224 -22.66 -7.12 -2.62
CA ASN A 224 -22.83 -8.32 -1.81
C ASN A 224 -22.21 -8.12 -0.42
N ALA A 225 -21.02 -7.54 -0.36
CA ALA A 225 -20.37 -7.21 0.90
C ALA A 225 -21.20 -6.19 1.70
N PHE A 226 -21.83 -5.21 1.04
CA PHE A 226 -22.69 -4.24 1.71
C PHE A 226 -23.96 -4.90 2.28
N LEU A 227 -24.55 -5.87 1.57
CA LEU A 227 -25.72 -6.62 2.04
C LEU A 227 -25.39 -7.57 3.19
N VAL A 228 -24.21 -8.20 3.17
CA VAL A 228 -23.79 -9.16 4.20
C VAL A 228 -23.32 -8.45 5.47
N HIS A 229 -22.47 -7.43 5.33
CA HIS A 229 -21.78 -6.79 6.46
C HIS A 229 -22.39 -5.45 6.89
N GLY A 230 -23.27 -4.86 6.07
CA GLY A 230 -23.83 -3.55 6.33
C GLY A 230 -22.74 -2.48 6.47
N PRO A 231 -22.79 -1.60 7.49
CA PRO A 231 -21.78 -0.58 7.72
C PRO A 231 -20.38 -1.10 8.04
N LEU A 232 -20.23 -2.36 8.48
CA LEU A 232 -18.91 -2.92 8.84
C LEU A 232 -17.97 -3.07 7.63
N ILE A 233 -18.50 -2.98 6.41
CA ILE A 233 -17.71 -2.97 5.18
C ILE A 233 -16.65 -1.85 5.15
N PHE A 234 -16.89 -0.71 5.82
CA PHE A 234 -15.91 0.37 5.87
C PHE A 234 -14.62 -0.02 6.59
N TRP A 235 -14.70 -0.99 7.51
CA TRP A 235 -13.56 -1.59 8.19
C TRP A 235 -13.21 -2.98 7.64
N GLN A 236 -13.71 -3.30 6.44
CA GLN A 236 -13.46 -4.57 5.73
C GLN A 236 -13.78 -5.82 6.56
N ASN A 237 -14.64 -5.69 7.58
CA ASN A 237 -14.91 -6.76 8.54
C ASN A 237 -13.65 -7.30 9.26
N ILE A 238 -12.62 -6.46 9.41
CA ILE A 238 -11.38 -6.81 10.11
C ILE A 238 -11.69 -7.08 11.59
N PRO A 239 -11.17 -8.17 12.18
CA PRO A 239 -11.32 -8.46 13.60
C PRO A 239 -10.85 -7.32 14.50
N LEU A 240 -11.56 -7.05 15.60
CA LEU A 240 -11.32 -5.86 16.44
C LEU A 240 -9.90 -5.79 17.01
N GLN A 241 -9.30 -6.94 17.33
CA GLN A 241 -7.93 -7.05 17.85
C GLN A 241 -6.88 -6.71 16.78
N ILE A 242 -7.11 -7.11 15.53
CA ILE A 242 -6.28 -6.68 14.41
C ILE A 242 -6.50 -5.19 14.18
N LEU A 243 -7.75 -4.72 14.22
CA LEU A 243 -8.12 -3.32 14.00
C LEU A 243 -7.35 -2.35 14.90
N THR A 244 -7.13 -2.71 16.18
CA THR A 244 -6.35 -1.89 17.10
C THR A 244 -4.88 -1.78 16.72
N ASN A 245 -4.29 -2.86 16.19
CA ASN A 245 -2.90 -2.87 15.71
C ASN A 245 -2.79 -2.21 14.32
N PHE A 246 -3.77 -2.44 13.47
CA PHE A 246 -3.86 -1.92 12.11
C PHE A 246 -3.97 -0.38 12.09
N PHE A 247 -4.63 0.18 13.10
CA PHE A 247 -4.66 1.61 13.37
C PHE A 247 -3.87 1.95 14.63
N PHE A 248 -2.54 1.72 14.56
CA PHE A 248 -1.57 2.16 15.55
C PHE A 248 -1.88 3.57 16.07
N GLU A 249 -1.58 3.81 17.35
CA GLU A 249 -1.56 5.17 17.88
C GLU A 249 -0.61 6.01 17.03
N LEU A 250 -1.10 7.16 16.54
CA LEU A 250 -0.34 8.06 15.67
C LEU A 250 0.89 8.61 16.42
N ASN A 251 1.99 7.87 16.39
CA ASN A 251 3.26 8.34 16.91
C ASN A 251 3.85 9.32 15.91
N LEU A 252 3.81 10.62 16.26
CA LEU A 252 4.31 11.69 15.41
C LEU A 252 5.76 11.47 14.96
N ILE A 253 6.61 10.87 15.81
CA ILE A 253 8.01 10.59 15.48
C ILE A 253 8.08 9.53 14.37
N GLN A 254 7.26 8.50 14.45
CA GLN A 254 7.19 7.44 13.44
C GLN A 254 6.65 7.98 12.11
N VAL A 255 5.62 8.84 12.14
CA VAL A 255 5.12 9.54 10.95
C VAL A 255 6.23 10.37 10.29
N ILE A 256 7.00 11.11 11.09
CA ILE A 256 8.15 11.89 10.61
C ILE A 256 9.24 10.99 10.03
N TYR A 257 9.49 9.83 10.62
CA TYR A 257 10.46 8.86 10.13
C TYR A 257 10.05 8.27 8.77
N TYR A 258 8.78 7.87 8.63
CA TYR A 258 8.24 7.27 7.41
C TYR A 258 8.05 8.25 6.25
N ILE A 259 7.70 9.51 6.53
CA ILE A 259 7.51 10.54 5.50
C ILE A 259 8.82 11.28 5.20
N GLY A 260 9.65 11.50 6.22
CA GLY A 260 10.81 12.38 6.19
C GLY A 260 10.55 13.75 6.82
N ILE A 261 11.52 14.24 7.60
CA ILE A 261 11.43 15.54 8.31
C ILE A 261 11.17 16.69 7.34
N ILE A 262 11.89 16.71 6.21
CA ILE A 262 11.80 17.81 5.24
C ILE A 262 10.41 17.87 4.59
N PRO A 263 9.86 16.79 4.00
CA PRO A 263 8.50 16.82 3.47
C PRO A 263 7.44 17.23 4.50
N VAL A 264 7.55 16.77 5.75
CA VAL A 264 6.60 17.13 6.82
C VAL A 264 6.67 18.62 7.13
N VAL A 265 7.85 19.13 7.51
CA VAL A 265 8.00 20.53 7.94
C VAL A 265 7.68 21.51 6.82
N LEU A 266 8.23 21.28 5.62
CA LEU A 266 8.00 22.17 4.48
C LEU A 266 6.60 22.00 3.90
N GLY A 267 6.03 20.80 3.93
CA GLY A 267 4.66 20.53 3.49
C GLY A 267 3.63 21.24 4.38
N ILE A 268 3.79 21.14 5.71
CA ILE A 268 2.93 21.87 6.66
C ILE A 268 3.07 23.38 6.49
N TYR A 269 4.30 23.90 6.30
CA TYR A 269 4.50 25.32 6.01
C TYR A 269 3.77 25.78 4.74
N ALA A 270 3.74 24.94 3.69
CA ALA A 270 2.99 25.25 2.46
C ALA A 270 1.48 25.34 2.73
N ILE A 271 0.94 24.38 3.50
CA ILE A 271 -0.48 24.35 3.88
C ILE A 271 -0.83 25.63 4.62
N TYR A 272 -0.08 25.98 5.67
CA TYR A 272 -0.27 27.22 6.42
C TYR A 272 -0.20 28.45 5.51
N TYR A 273 0.82 28.56 4.67
CA TYR A 273 1.00 29.73 3.81
C TYR A 273 -0.14 29.88 2.80
N VAL A 274 -0.63 28.78 2.22
CA VAL A 274 -1.70 28.84 1.22
C VAL A 274 -3.06 29.15 1.84
N LEU A 275 -3.37 28.56 3.00
CA LEU A 275 -4.62 28.82 3.70
C LEU A 275 -4.71 30.27 4.19
N PHE A 276 -3.61 30.86 4.67
CA PHE A 276 -3.66 32.16 5.36
C PHE A 276 -3.03 33.34 4.61
N LYS A 277 -2.18 33.11 3.60
CA LYS A 277 -1.43 34.20 2.93
C LYS A 277 -1.67 34.28 1.42
N GLU A 278 -1.52 33.18 0.69
CA GLU A 278 -1.59 33.21 -0.78
C GLU A 278 -2.55 32.16 -1.36
N LYS A 279 -3.62 32.63 -1.98
CA LYS A 279 -4.71 31.78 -2.46
C LYS A 279 -4.46 31.23 -3.87
N LYS A 280 -3.50 30.31 -4.01
CA LYS A 280 -3.22 29.65 -5.30
C LYS A 280 -4.09 28.40 -5.48
N ARG A 281 -5.01 28.45 -6.44
CA ARG A 281 -5.92 27.35 -6.82
C ARG A 281 -5.24 25.99 -6.95
N SER A 282 -4.15 25.90 -7.73
CA SER A 282 -3.46 24.62 -7.96
C SER A 282 -2.88 24.02 -6.68
N VAL A 283 -2.55 24.85 -5.68
CA VAL A 283 -2.01 24.38 -4.40
C VAL A 283 -3.14 23.99 -3.44
N PHE A 284 -4.31 24.65 -3.49
CA PHE A 284 -5.50 24.23 -2.75
C PHE A 284 -5.91 22.79 -3.04
N LEU A 285 -5.76 22.33 -4.30
CA LEU A 285 -6.03 20.95 -4.68
C LEU A 285 -5.13 19.95 -3.93
N LEU A 286 -3.87 20.31 -3.67
CA LEU A 286 -2.96 19.47 -2.89
C LEU A 286 -3.25 19.57 -1.39
N VAL A 287 -3.58 20.78 -0.91
CA VAL A 287 -3.95 21.00 0.49
C VAL A 287 -5.19 20.17 0.86
N SER A 288 -6.21 20.12 0.01
CA SER A 288 -7.41 19.30 0.27
C SER A 288 -7.07 17.80 0.33
N MET A 289 -6.20 17.31 -0.55
CA MET A 289 -5.75 15.91 -0.52
C MET A 289 -5.01 15.60 0.78
N ALA A 290 -4.11 16.48 1.23
CA ALA A 290 -3.42 16.29 2.51
C ALA A 290 -4.42 16.27 3.69
N LEU A 291 -5.36 17.22 3.72
CA LEU A 291 -6.35 17.32 4.79
C LEU A 291 -7.30 16.11 4.82
N ILE A 292 -7.71 15.59 3.65
CA ILE A 292 -8.59 14.43 3.62
C ILE A 292 -7.86 13.17 4.05
N VAL A 293 -6.61 12.97 3.64
CA VAL A 293 -5.80 11.84 4.09
C VAL A 293 -5.60 11.89 5.61
N LEU A 294 -5.28 13.07 6.16
CA LEU A 294 -5.17 13.27 7.60
C LEU A 294 -6.48 12.97 8.34
N LEU A 295 -7.62 13.42 7.79
CA LEU A 295 -8.93 13.14 8.36
C LEU A 295 -9.24 11.64 8.34
N LEU A 296 -8.96 10.94 7.22
CA LEU A 296 -9.22 9.51 7.08
C LEU A 296 -8.32 8.66 7.97
N LEU A 297 -7.06 9.07 8.14
CA LEU A 297 -6.12 8.48 9.11
C LEU A 297 -6.63 8.69 10.54
N TRP A 298 -7.05 9.90 10.88
CA TRP A 298 -7.59 10.23 12.20
C TRP A 298 -8.86 9.42 12.53
N LEU A 299 -9.76 9.28 11.55
CA LEU A 299 -10.99 8.50 11.67
C LEU A 299 -10.76 6.99 11.59
N LYS A 300 -9.51 6.53 11.39
CA LYS A 300 -9.17 5.10 11.26
C LYS A 300 -10.02 4.41 10.18
N THR A 301 -10.06 5.02 9.00
CA THR A 301 -10.83 4.52 7.84
C THR A 301 -9.95 4.00 6.71
N ILE A 302 -8.65 4.32 6.73
CA ILE A 302 -7.65 3.81 5.80
C ILE A 302 -6.46 3.25 6.57
N PRO A 303 -5.83 2.17 6.10
CA PRO A 303 -4.64 1.61 6.75
C PRO A 303 -3.58 2.68 6.99
N PHE A 304 -2.89 2.62 8.13
CA PHE A 304 -1.91 3.65 8.50
C PHE A 304 -0.84 3.83 7.43
N GLU A 305 -0.24 2.74 6.96
CA GLU A 305 0.81 2.76 5.93
C GLU A 305 0.31 3.36 4.61
N VAL A 306 -0.87 2.94 4.17
CA VAL A 306 -1.52 3.45 2.96
C VAL A 306 -1.76 4.96 3.06
N GLY A 307 -2.27 5.44 4.19
CA GLY A 307 -2.46 6.88 4.41
C GLY A 307 -1.14 7.65 4.42
N LEU A 308 -0.07 7.11 5.02
CA LEU A 308 1.26 7.73 5.00
C LEU A 308 1.86 7.79 3.59
N ILE A 309 1.66 6.75 2.78
CA ILE A 309 2.04 6.70 1.37
C ILE A 309 1.38 7.87 0.61
N PHE A 310 0.06 8.07 0.74
CA PHE A 310 -0.61 9.19 0.08
C PHE A 310 -0.18 10.55 0.62
N LEU A 311 -0.12 10.68 1.95
CA LEU A 311 0.25 11.94 2.62
C LEU A 311 1.66 12.38 2.24
N SER A 312 2.61 11.46 2.21
CA SER A 312 4.03 11.73 1.94
C SER A 312 4.26 12.36 0.57
N ILE A 313 3.60 11.88 -0.49
CA ILE A 313 3.73 12.47 -1.82
C ILE A 313 3.12 13.85 -1.87
N VAL A 314 1.93 14.04 -1.31
CA VAL A 314 1.25 15.33 -1.32
C VAL A 314 2.10 16.37 -0.58
N LEU A 315 2.62 16.01 0.60
CA LEU A 315 3.53 16.86 1.38
C LEU A 315 4.86 17.10 0.65
N THR A 316 5.37 16.14 -0.11
CA THR A 316 6.57 16.30 -0.93
C THR A 316 6.35 17.34 -2.03
N VAL A 317 5.24 17.27 -2.77
CA VAL A 317 4.90 18.28 -3.80
C VAL A 317 4.71 19.67 -3.16
N LEU A 318 4.01 19.73 -2.04
CA LEU A 318 3.83 20.96 -1.25
C LEU A 318 5.17 21.53 -0.74
N SER A 319 6.11 20.68 -0.38
CA SER A 319 7.46 21.10 0.01
C SER A 319 8.21 21.79 -1.13
N GLY A 320 7.99 21.35 -2.38
CA GLY A 320 8.44 22.07 -3.57
C GLY A 320 7.94 23.52 -3.63
N TYR A 321 6.69 23.76 -3.25
CA TYR A 321 6.13 25.11 -3.16
C TYR A 321 6.78 25.94 -2.05
N SER A 322 6.95 25.37 -0.86
CA SER A 322 7.65 26.01 0.26
C SER A 322 9.09 26.39 -0.08
N MET A 323 9.84 25.49 -0.74
CA MET A 323 11.19 25.77 -1.23
C MET A 323 11.21 26.98 -2.18
N LYS A 324 10.19 27.14 -3.03
CA LYS A 324 10.07 28.34 -3.89
C LYS A 324 9.84 29.60 -3.09
N LEU A 325 8.99 29.56 -2.06
CA LEU A 325 8.72 30.72 -1.20
C LEU A 325 10.00 31.15 -0.48
N ILE A 326 10.70 30.20 0.14
CA ILE A 326 11.98 30.42 0.82
C ILE A 326 13.01 31.00 -0.15
N TYR A 327 13.21 30.36 -1.31
CA TYR A 327 14.16 30.84 -2.31
C TYR A 327 13.85 32.27 -2.80
N SER A 328 12.57 32.57 -3.03
CA SER A 328 12.13 33.90 -3.47
C SER A 328 12.30 34.95 -2.37
N TYR A 329 12.12 34.57 -1.11
CA TYR A 329 12.38 35.43 0.04
C TYR A 329 13.87 35.80 0.12
N PHE A 330 14.77 34.82 0.09
CA PHE A 330 16.22 35.07 0.11
C PHE A 330 16.70 35.93 -1.07
N LYS A 331 16.09 35.78 -2.25
CA LYS A 331 16.43 36.63 -3.40
C LYS A 331 16.16 38.13 -3.16
N LYS A 332 15.22 38.47 -2.27
CA LYS A 332 14.88 39.85 -1.90
C LYS A 332 15.73 40.41 -0.76
N THR A 333 16.48 39.59 -0.04
CA THR A 333 17.31 40.04 1.08
C THR A 333 18.74 40.37 0.63
N LYS A 334 19.53 40.96 1.54
CA LYS A 334 20.98 41.19 1.34
C LYS A 334 21.75 39.88 1.04
N PHE A 335 21.16 38.72 1.34
CA PHE A 335 21.72 37.40 1.15
C PHE A 335 21.22 36.71 -0.13
N SER A 336 20.99 37.47 -1.21
CA SER A 336 20.46 36.94 -2.48
C SER A 336 21.32 35.81 -3.09
N ARG A 337 22.63 35.81 -2.83
CA ARG A 337 23.55 34.73 -3.23
C ARG A 337 23.39 33.46 -2.39
N SER A 338 22.92 33.58 -1.15
CA SER A 338 22.76 32.46 -0.21
C SER A 338 21.57 31.55 -0.52
N GLY A 339 20.61 31.97 -1.34
CA GLY A 339 19.44 31.16 -1.66
C GLY A 339 19.77 29.78 -2.26
N LYS A 340 20.86 29.66 -3.05
CA LYS A 340 21.32 28.36 -3.56
C LYS A 340 21.91 27.47 -2.46
N TRP A 341 22.65 28.07 -1.52
CA TRP A 341 23.22 27.36 -0.37
C TRP A 341 22.13 26.87 0.58
N VAL A 342 21.05 27.64 0.76
CA VAL A 342 19.89 27.19 1.54
C VAL A 342 19.23 25.97 0.89
N LEU A 343 19.01 26.00 -0.43
CA LEU A 343 18.46 24.84 -1.15
C LEU A 343 19.38 23.62 -1.04
N LEU A 344 20.70 23.83 -1.13
CA LEU A 344 21.68 22.76 -0.93
C LEU A 344 21.62 22.19 0.49
N GLY A 345 21.49 23.05 1.52
CA GLY A 345 21.33 22.61 2.91
C GLY A 345 20.07 21.79 3.13
N ILE A 346 18.93 22.22 2.56
CA ILE A 346 17.67 21.45 2.59
C ILE A 346 17.86 20.10 1.90
N PHE A 347 18.54 20.06 0.75
CA PHE A 347 18.83 18.81 0.04
C PHE A 347 19.70 17.85 0.86
N ILE A 348 20.78 18.34 1.47
CA ILE A 348 21.65 17.53 2.34
C ILE A 348 20.86 17.00 3.54
N LEU A 349 20.06 17.84 4.19
CA LEU A 349 19.23 17.43 5.32
C LEU A 349 18.17 16.38 4.91
N PHE A 350 17.60 16.49 3.70
CA PHE A 350 16.73 15.46 3.14
C PHE A 350 17.48 14.13 2.93
N CYS A 351 18.68 14.15 2.36
CA CYS A 351 19.47 12.93 2.19
C CYS A 351 19.70 12.21 3.53
N LEU A 352 20.05 12.95 4.58
CA LEU A 352 20.26 12.38 5.91
C LEU A 352 18.96 11.86 6.55
N SER A 353 17.84 12.58 6.38
CA SER A 353 16.58 12.29 7.07
C SER A 353 15.59 11.42 6.29
N SER A 354 15.84 11.14 5.01
CA SER A 354 14.92 10.37 4.16
C SER A 354 15.61 9.32 3.31
N VAL A 355 16.75 9.61 2.66
CA VAL A 355 17.44 8.60 1.85
C VAL A 355 18.00 7.48 2.72
N ILE A 356 18.64 7.81 3.85
CA ILE A 356 19.17 6.79 4.78
C ILE A 356 18.05 5.92 5.38
N PRO A 357 16.96 6.49 5.95
CA PRO A 357 15.81 5.69 6.39
C PRO A 357 15.17 4.85 5.29
N SER A 358 15.07 5.37 4.06
CA SER A 358 14.51 4.62 2.92
C SER A 358 15.29 3.33 2.67
N VAL A 359 16.63 3.42 2.62
CA VAL A 359 17.47 2.24 2.39
C VAL A 359 17.38 1.26 3.56
N ASN A 360 17.39 1.76 4.80
CA ASN A 360 17.25 0.93 5.99
C ASN A 360 15.90 0.17 6.01
N LEU A 361 14.79 0.87 5.76
CA LEU A 361 13.46 0.25 5.68
C LEU A 361 13.35 -0.80 4.57
N ALA A 362 14.00 -0.58 3.42
CA ALA A 362 14.04 -1.57 2.36
C ALA A 362 14.88 -2.80 2.69
N LEU A 363 15.99 -2.64 3.43
CA LEU A 363 16.77 -3.79 3.88
C LEU A 363 15.99 -4.60 4.93
N ASN A 364 15.32 -3.92 5.86
CA ASN A 364 14.48 -4.60 6.85
C ASN A 364 13.29 -5.33 6.21
N SER A 365 12.74 -4.82 5.10
CA SER A 365 11.66 -5.52 4.37
C SER A 365 12.16 -6.73 3.56
N VAL A 366 13.46 -6.80 3.26
CA VAL A 366 14.10 -8.02 2.75
C VAL A 366 14.31 -9.02 3.89
N GLU A 367 14.65 -8.56 5.09
CA GLU A 367 14.81 -9.44 6.26
C GLU A 367 13.48 -10.00 6.78
N SER A 368 12.36 -9.33 6.52
CA SER A 368 11.04 -9.76 6.97
C SER A 368 10.39 -10.83 6.08
N VAL A 369 10.99 -11.24 4.97
CA VAL A 369 10.45 -12.29 4.08
C VAL A 369 10.43 -13.67 4.77
N PRO A 370 9.66 -14.65 4.26
CA PRO A 370 9.75 -16.04 4.68
C PRO A 370 11.17 -16.58 4.62
N SER A 371 11.58 -17.30 5.66
CA SER A 371 12.87 -17.98 5.75
C SER A 371 12.89 -19.28 4.92
N ASP A 372 14.09 -19.75 4.55
CA ASP A 372 14.25 -21.01 3.82
C ASP A 372 13.63 -22.22 4.54
N TYR A 373 13.65 -22.21 5.88
CA TYR A 373 13.02 -23.25 6.70
C TYR A 373 11.48 -23.21 6.65
N GLU A 374 10.89 -22.02 6.51
CA GLU A 374 9.45 -21.89 6.26
C GLU A 374 9.11 -22.46 4.89
N LEU A 375 9.89 -22.14 3.85
CA LEU A 375 9.69 -22.70 2.52
C LEU A 375 9.84 -24.23 2.50
N GLU A 376 10.83 -24.77 3.20
CA GLU A 376 11.00 -26.22 3.35
C GLU A 376 9.82 -26.87 4.07
N ALA A 377 9.29 -26.22 5.12
CA ALA A 377 8.12 -26.72 5.85
C ALA A 377 6.86 -26.73 4.96
N LEU A 378 6.69 -25.71 4.11
CA LEU A 378 5.56 -25.63 3.17
C LEU A 378 5.68 -26.64 2.03
N ASP A 379 6.90 -26.87 1.52
CA ASP A 379 7.16 -27.94 0.55
C ASP A 379 6.92 -29.32 1.19
N TRP A 380 7.28 -29.49 2.46
CA TRP A 380 6.93 -30.69 3.21
C TRP A 380 5.41 -30.90 3.27
N LEU A 381 4.63 -29.85 3.58
CA LEU A 381 3.16 -29.92 3.58
C LEU A 381 2.63 -30.30 2.20
N LEU A 382 3.15 -29.69 1.13
CA LEU A 382 2.74 -29.98 -0.25
C LEU A 382 2.92 -31.47 -0.60
N ASN A 383 4.03 -32.07 -0.17
CA ASN A 383 4.44 -33.41 -0.58
C ASN A 383 3.96 -34.54 0.36
N ASN A 384 3.60 -34.23 1.61
CA ASN A 384 3.34 -35.24 2.66
C ASN A 384 1.93 -35.17 3.29
N THR A 385 1.05 -34.32 2.76
CA THR A 385 -0.34 -34.21 3.25
C THR A 385 -1.34 -34.40 2.10
N ASP A 386 -2.59 -34.73 2.42
CA ASP A 386 -3.62 -34.86 1.40
C ASP A 386 -4.04 -33.49 0.84
N ASN A 387 -4.43 -33.42 -0.44
CA ASN A 387 -4.85 -32.16 -1.07
C ASN A 387 -6.06 -31.51 -0.40
N SER A 388 -6.87 -32.28 0.32
CA SER A 388 -8.02 -31.79 1.08
C SER A 388 -7.65 -31.33 2.49
N SER A 389 -6.41 -31.52 2.93
CA SER A 389 -6.02 -31.22 4.31
C SER A 389 -6.17 -29.75 4.65
N ILE A 390 -6.65 -29.49 5.87
CA ILE A 390 -6.86 -28.15 6.42
C ILE A 390 -5.73 -27.83 7.39
N ILE A 391 -5.04 -26.73 7.10
CA ILE A 391 -3.91 -26.24 7.89
C ILE A 391 -4.39 -25.05 8.73
N LEU A 392 -4.21 -25.15 10.05
CA LEU A 392 -4.33 -24.01 10.96
C LEU A 392 -2.96 -23.35 11.10
N ALA A 393 -2.92 -22.05 10.87
CA ALA A 393 -1.75 -21.20 11.00
C ALA A 393 -2.20 -19.83 11.53
N ARG A 394 -1.24 -18.93 11.80
CA ARG A 394 -1.60 -17.54 12.07
C ARG A 394 -2.08 -16.86 10.80
N VAL A 395 -2.78 -15.74 10.97
CA VAL A 395 -3.49 -15.04 9.89
C VAL A 395 -2.53 -14.61 8.79
N GLU A 396 -1.38 -14.09 9.20
CA GLU A 396 -0.30 -13.55 8.37
C GLU A 396 0.33 -14.63 7.47
N GLU A 397 0.17 -15.92 7.81
CA GLU A 397 0.78 -17.04 7.11
C GLU A 397 -0.17 -17.67 6.07
N GLY A 398 -1.46 -17.28 6.09
CA GLY A 398 -2.51 -17.93 5.31
C GLY A 398 -2.26 -17.90 3.80
N TYR A 399 -1.90 -16.75 3.23
CA TYR A 399 -1.64 -16.64 1.79
C TYR A 399 -0.41 -17.43 1.35
N MET A 400 0.64 -17.42 2.16
CA MET A 400 1.86 -18.16 1.91
C MET A 400 1.59 -19.67 1.88
N ILE A 401 0.81 -20.19 2.84
CA ILE A 401 0.40 -21.60 2.87
C ILE A 401 -0.44 -21.95 1.64
N ASN A 402 -1.41 -21.12 1.30
CA ASN A 402 -2.26 -21.34 0.13
C ASN A 402 -1.44 -21.38 -1.18
N HIS A 403 -0.40 -20.56 -1.29
CA HIS A 403 0.46 -20.50 -2.48
C HIS A 403 1.43 -21.70 -2.57
N PHE A 404 2.26 -21.92 -1.56
CA PHE A 404 3.32 -22.94 -1.61
C PHE A 404 2.80 -24.34 -1.31
N ALA A 405 2.08 -24.50 -0.19
CA ALA A 405 1.59 -25.81 0.23
C ALA A 405 0.38 -26.28 -0.58
N LYS A 406 -0.34 -25.36 -1.24
CA LYS A 406 -1.58 -25.64 -1.98
C LYS A 406 -2.58 -26.43 -1.13
N ARG A 407 -2.72 -26.02 0.14
CA ARG A 407 -3.66 -26.60 1.11
C ARG A 407 -4.65 -25.56 1.58
N LYS A 408 -5.75 -26.02 2.17
CA LYS A 408 -6.78 -25.14 2.71
C LYS A 408 -6.30 -24.50 4.00
N THR A 409 -6.62 -23.23 4.21
CA THR A 409 -6.38 -22.54 5.48
C THR A 409 -7.68 -22.21 6.21
N VAL A 410 -7.60 -22.16 7.54
CA VAL A 410 -8.75 -21.77 8.38
C VAL A 410 -9.10 -20.28 8.21
N ILE A 411 -8.06 -19.44 8.08
CA ILE A 411 -8.14 -17.98 8.02
C ILE A 411 -6.96 -17.40 7.22
N ASP A 412 -7.13 -16.21 6.65
CA ASP A 412 -6.09 -15.34 6.10
C ASP A 412 -6.49 -13.85 6.28
N GLU A 413 -5.76 -12.92 5.65
CA GLU A 413 -5.88 -11.47 5.92
C GLU A 413 -7.05 -10.76 5.20
N ASP A 414 -7.72 -11.39 4.22
CA ASP A 414 -8.89 -10.77 3.57
C ASP A 414 -10.17 -11.27 4.26
N PHE A 415 -10.73 -10.44 5.14
CA PHE A 415 -11.92 -10.76 5.92
C PHE A 415 -13.25 -10.44 5.20
N LEU A 416 -13.18 -9.90 3.98
CA LEU A 416 -14.37 -9.48 3.25
C LEU A 416 -15.20 -10.71 2.87
N LEU A 417 -16.53 -10.56 2.97
CA LEU A 417 -17.52 -11.64 2.79
C LEU A 417 -17.48 -12.81 3.81
N ILE A 418 -16.58 -12.81 4.78
CA ILE A 418 -16.53 -13.87 5.81
C ILE A 418 -17.41 -13.48 7.01
N THR A 419 -18.53 -14.18 7.22
CA THR A 419 -19.52 -13.83 8.26
C THR A 419 -19.02 -14.03 9.69
N ASP A 420 -18.11 -14.97 9.91
CA ASP A 420 -17.57 -15.38 11.21
C ASP A 420 -16.09 -15.00 11.39
N ALA A 421 -15.60 -13.98 10.67
CA ALA A 421 -14.19 -13.56 10.66
C ALA A 421 -13.63 -13.32 12.07
N GLN A 422 -14.38 -12.58 12.91
CA GLN A 422 -14.02 -12.32 14.31
C GLN A 422 -13.87 -13.61 15.12
N GLN A 423 -14.82 -14.54 14.97
CA GLN A 423 -14.83 -15.80 15.70
C GLN A 423 -13.68 -16.72 15.26
N ARG A 424 -13.44 -16.83 13.95
CA ARG A 424 -12.30 -17.60 13.42
C ARG A 424 -10.98 -17.03 13.91
N TYR A 425 -10.84 -15.71 13.93
CA TYR A 425 -9.65 -15.05 14.45
C TYR A 425 -9.41 -15.39 15.92
N GLU A 426 -10.43 -15.23 16.76
CA GLU A 426 -10.32 -15.55 18.20
C GLU A 426 -10.03 -17.03 18.45
N ASP A 427 -10.69 -17.92 17.69
CA ASP A 427 -10.46 -19.36 17.79
C ASP A 427 -9.01 -19.71 17.42
N VAL A 428 -8.53 -19.22 16.27
CA VAL A 428 -7.15 -19.45 15.80
C VAL A 428 -6.12 -18.88 16.77
N GLN A 429 -6.27 -17.64 17.23
CA GLN A 429 -5.35 -17.05 18.20
C GLN A 429 -5.34 -17.84 19.52
N SER A 430 -6.52 -18.26 20.01
CA SER A 430 -6.60 -19.05 21.24
C SER A 430 -5.88 -20.40 21.11
N VAL A 431 -5.91 -21.04 19.93
CA VAL A 431 -5.20 -22.31 19.69
C VAL A 431 -3.69 -22.16 19.91
N PHE A 432 -3.09 -20.98 19.75
CA PHE A 432 -1.67 -20.79 20.02
C PHE A 432 -1.37 -20.48 21.51
N SER A 433 -2.32 -19.90 22.24
CA SER A 433 -2.13 -19.46 23.64
C SER A 433 -2.74 -20.39 24.69
N LEU A 434 -3.56 -21.37 24.28
CA LEU A 434 -4.25 -22.28 25.19
C LEU A 434 -3.27 -23.20 25.94
N HIS A 435 -3.68 -23.57 27.15
CA HIS A 435 -2.95 -24.53 27.99
C HIS A 435 -3.65 -25.89 28.07
N LEU A 436 -4.97 -25.93 27.85
CA LEU A 436 -5.78 -27.13 27.97
C LEU A 436 -5.97 -27.80 26.61
N LYS A 437 -5.47 -29.04 26.49
CA LYS A 437 -5.59 -29.90 25.30
C LYS A 437 -7.03 -30.09 24.83
N THR A 438 -7.95 -30.32 25.76
CA THR A 438 -9.38 -30.52 25.43
C THR A 438 -10.00 -29.29 24.78
N GLU A 439 -9.61 -28.09 25.21
CA GLU A 439 -10.12 -26.87 24.61
C GLU A 439 -9.51 -26.61 23.23
N ALA A 440 -8.20 -26.85 23.08
CA ALA A 440 -7.53 -26.76 21.79
C ALA A 440 -8.14 -27.72 20.76
N LEU A 441 -8.32 -29.00 21.12
CA LEU A 441 -8.95 -30.01 20.26
C LEU A 441 -10.37 -29.60 19.86
N ARG A 442 -11.16 -29.02 20.77
CA ARG A 442 -12.51 -28.53 20.43
C ARG A 442 -12.49 -27.44 19.36
N ARG A 443 -11.51 -26.52 19.41
CA ARG A 443 -11.35 -25.47 18.39
C ARG A 443 -10.85 -26.02 17.06
N LEU A 444 -9.91 -26.96 17.10
CA LEU A 444 -9.37 -27.63 15.91
C LEU A 444 -10.44 -28.45 15.18
N MET A 445 -11.23 -29.25 15.92
CA MET A 445 -12.32 -30.05 15.36
C MET A 445 -13.45 -29.18 14.78
N LYS A 446 -13.67 -27.98 15.31
CA LYS A 446 -14.69 -27.06 14.77
C LYS A 446 -14.44 -26.71 13.29
N TYR A 447 -13.17 -26.70 12.87
CA TYR A 447 -12.76 -26.37 11.50
C TYR A 447 -12.11 -27.55 10.77
N ASP A 448 -12.29 -28.77 11.28
CA ASP A 448 -11.72 -30.00 10.71
C ASP A 448 -10.20 -29.89 10.44
N VAL A 449 -9.46 -29.28 11.37
CA VAL A 449 -8.01 -29.04 11.21
C VAL A 449 -7.24 -30.35 11.29
N ASP A 450 -6.48 -30.66 10.23
CA ASP A 450 -5.61 -31.83 10.15
C ASP A 450 -4.19 -31.54 10.65
N TYR A 451 -3.70 -30.32 10.39
CA TYR A 451 -2.34 -29.91 10.73
C TYR A 451 -2.28 -28.51 11.32
N ILE A 452 -1.37 -28.31 12.27
CA ILE A 452 -1.03 -26.99 12.83
C ILE A 452 0.35 -26.61 12.31
N TYR A 453 0.43 -25.48 11.63
CA TYR A 453 1.67 -24.83 11.21
C TYR A 453 2.08 -23.78 12.25
N PHE A 454 3.27 -23.90 12.81
CA PHE A 454 3.77 -23.02 13.86
C PHE A 454 5.20 -22.55 13.57
N SER A 455 5.34 -21.31 13.09
CA SER A 455 6.66 -20.69 12.79
C SER A 455 7.34 -20.02 13.98
N GLY A 456 6.57 -19.65 15.01
CA GLY A 456 7.05 -18.82 16.13
C GLY A 456 7.35 -17.36 15.75
N LYS A 457 7.07 -16.92 14.52
CA LYS A 457 7.40 -15.55 14.04
C LYS A 457 6.38 -14.50 14.48
N PHE A 458 5.11 -14.85 14.54
CA PHE A 458 4.00 -13.90 14.72
C PHE A 458 3.33 -13.98 16.09
N GLY A 459 4.08 -14.25 17.16
CA GLY A 459 3.59 -14.29 18.54
C GLY A 459 4.71 -14.39 19.57
N ASP A 460 4.36 -14.35 20.85
CA ASP A 460 5.31 -14.42 21.97
C ASP A 460 5.57 -15.88 22.41
N GLU A 461 4.77 -16.83 21.92
CA GLU A 461 4.86 -18.23 22.30
C GLU A 461 6.04 -18.94 21.63
N GLU A 462 6.91 -19.57 22.42
CA GLU A 462 8.01 -20.41 21.90
C GLU A 462 7.56 -21.85 21.56
N LYS A 463 6.44 -22.28 22.15
CA LYS A 463 5.86 -23.62 21.99
C LYS A 463 4.37 -23.65 22.31
N LEU A 464 3.67 -24.62 21.74
CA LEU A 464 2.29 -24.96 22.11
C LEU A 464 2.28 -25.72 23.44
N HIS A 465 1.53 -25.23 24.43
CA HIS A 465 1.54 -25.78 25.79
C HIS A 465 0.79 -27.11 25.96
N TYR A 466 -0.14 -27.41 25.06
CA TYR A 466 -1.03 -28.58 25.15
C TYR A 466 -0.62 -29.76 24.25
N VAL A 467 0.50 -29.62 23.53
CA VAL A 467 0.99 -30.67 22.64
C VAL A 467 1.57 -31.83 23.46
N ASP A 468 1.05 -33.02 23.23
CA ASP A 468 1.57 -34.29 23.74
C ASP A 468 1.72 -35.31 22.61
N GLU A 469 2.57 -36.31 22.83
CA GLU A 469 2.91 -37.33 21.82
C GLU A 469 1.71 -38.20 21.43
N ASP A 470 0.65 -38.25 22.26
CA ASP A 470 -0.51 -39.10 21.99
C ASP A 470 -1.48 -38.51 20.95
N CYS A 471 -1.59 -37.18 20.87
CA CYS A 471 -2.59 -36.53 20.01
C CYS A 471 -2.03 -35.56 18.97
N PHE A 472 -0.77 -35.16 19.12
CA PHE A 472 -0.14 -34.17 18.25
C PHE A 472 1.21 -34.68 17.78
N ASP A 473 1.20 -35.45 16.69
CA ASP A 473 2.43 -35.99 16.10
C ASP A 473 3.22 -34.86 15.47
N MET A 474 4.41 -34.57 16.00
CA MET A 474 5.32 -33.60 15.40
C MET A 474 5.97 -34.23 14.16
N VAL A 475 5.49 -33.84 12.99
CA VAL A 475 5.89 -34.41 11.70
C VAL A 475 7.00 -33.61 11.00
N PHE A 476 7.21 -32.37 11.43
CA PHE A 476 8.32 -31.51 11.00
C PHE A 476 8.83 -30.68 12.19
N ASN A 477 10.15 -30.64 12.40
CA ASN A 477 10.77 -30.02 13.58
C ASN A 477 12.06 -29.27 13.23
N LYS A 478 11.94 -28.04 12.75
CA LYS A 478 13.06 -27.10 12.56
C LYS A 478 12.72 -25.77 13.25
N SER A 479 13.03 -24.62 12.64
CA SER A 479 12.53 -23.33 13.13
C SER A 479 11.01 -23.28 13.08
N VAL A 480 10.42 -23.90 12.05
CA VAL A 480 8.98 -24.18 11.95
C VAL A 480 8.69 -25.57 12.49
N LYS A 481 7.58 -25.71 13.21
CA LYS A 481 7.04 -26.97 13.69
C LYS A 481 5.71 -27.24 13.01
N ILE A 482 5.52 -28.47 12.55
CA ILE A 482 4.23 -28.93 12.02
C ILE A 482 3.75 -30.08 12.89
N TYR A 483 2.52 -29.95 13.38
CA TYR A 483 1.86 -30.96 14.20
C TYR A 483 0.69 -31.54 13.44
N LYS A 484 0.61 -32.86 13.33
CA LYS A 484 -0.56 -33.58 12.82
C LYS A 484 -1.53 -33.84 13.96
N VAL A 485 -2.81 -33.51 13.78
CA VAL A 485 -3.86 -33.71 14.78
C VAL A 485 -4.41 -35.13 14.65
N GLY A 486 -4.18 -35.97 15.67
CA GLY A 486 -4.57 -37.39 15.65
C GLY A 486 -5.83 -37.74 16.46
N CYS A 487 -6.28 -36.85 17.34
CA CYS A 487 -7.33 -37.14 18.31
C CYS A 487 -8.65 -36.42 18.04
N THR A 488 -9.74 -37.09 18.40
CA THR A 488 -11.10 -36.54 18.40
C THR A 488 -11.70 -36.58 19.80
N ILE A 489 -12.42 -35.54 20.19
CA ILE A 489 -13.24 -35.54 21.41
C ILE A 489 -14.48 -36.39 21.12
N GLN A 490 -14.65 -37.50 21.85
CA GLN A 490 -15.85 -38.34 21.80
C GLN A 490 -16.92 -37.85 22.77
#